data_AF-A0A2W4RPW3-F1
#
_entry.id   AF-A0A2W4RPW3-F1
#
_cell.length_a   1.000
_cell.length_b   1.000
_cell.length_c   1.000
_cell.angle_alpha   90.00
_cell.angle_beta   90.00
_cell.angle_gamma   90.00
#
_symmetry.space_group_name_H-M   'P 1'
#
loop_
_entity.id
_entity.type
_entity.pdbx_description
1 polymer ?
#
loop_
_entity_poly.entity_id
_entity_poly.type
_entity_poly.pdbx_seq_one_letter_code
_entity_poly.pdbx_strand_id
1 'polypeptide(L)'
;MDRLAFDIAHLLAGGLVLVSLTMLYQDRLNALLNVYALHAFVLALSVAWQAFIQDAPHLYVTAAIALLFKAIVIPVALHRIIQRLGIHREIEPVIGIGLTMLAGIGLVALSIVVMLRVTEDAAPLARQDLAFSLSVVLLGLLVMVTRRNAVSQVVGFMSMENGLVLAATGAKGMPLVVEISVAFSILIAFIVIGIFLFRIRERFDTVDIRALDQFRGERR
;
A
#
# COMPACT_ATOMS: atom_id res chain seq x y z
N MET A 1 -29.67 -12.95 -5.64
CA MET A 1 -28.81 -11.74 -5.64
C MET A 1 -27.39 -12.07 -5.15
N ASP A 2 -27.23 -13.18 -4.44
CA ASP A 2 -25.97 -13.65 -3.87
C ASP A 2 -24.80 -13.84 -4.86
N ARG A 3 -25.01 -14.48 -6.03
CA ARG A 3 -23.91 -14.74 -6.99
C ARG A 3 -23.21 -13.46 -7.48
N LEU A 4 -23.98 -12.46 -7.92
CA LEU A 4 -23.43 -11.18 -8.39
C LEU A 4 -22.69 -10.44 -7.28
N ALA A 5 -23.19 -10.51 -6.04
CA ALA A 5 -22.53 -9.93 -4.88
C ALA A 5 -21.13 -10.54 -4.65
N PHE A 6 -21.04 -11.87 -4.73
CA PHE A 6 -19.77 -12.57 -4.57
C PHE A 6 -18.81 -12.37 -5.75
N ASP A 7 -19.31 -12.37 -6.99
CA ASP A 7 -18.51 -12.15 -8.20
C ASP A 7 -17.81 -10.79 -8.17
N ILE A 8 -18.51 -9.74 -7.72
CA ILE A 8 -17.94 -8.40 -7.59
C ILE A 8 -16.87 -8.35 -6.49
N ALA A 9 -17.10 -9.01 -5.35
CA ALA A 9 -16.09 -9.09 -4.28
C ALA A 9 -14.81 -9.78 -4.76
N HIS A 10 -14.95 -10.91 -5.49
CA HIS A 10 -13.82 -11.65 -6.05
C HIS A 10 -13.09 -10.86 -7.13
N LEU A 11 -13.83 -10.14 -7.98
CA LEU A 11 -13.24 -9.27 -9.00
C LEU A 11 -12.39 -8.17 -8.36
N LEU A 12 -12.86 -7.56 -7.27
CA LEU A 12 -12.12 -6.52 -6.56
C LEU A 12 -10.88 -7.09 -5.84
N ALA A 13 -11.01 -8.25 -5.18
CA ALA A 13 -9.90 -8.93 -4.53
C ALA A 13 -8.81 -9.37 -5.53
N GLY A 14 -9.20 -10.00 -6.64
CA GLY A 14 -8.31 -10.36 -7.73
C GLY A 14 -7.70 -9.12 -8.41
N GLY A 15 -8.49 -8.06 -8.58
CA GLY A 15 -8.02 -6.76 -9.06
C GLY A 15 -6.93 -6.16 -8.16
N LEU A 16 -7.07 -6.30 -6.84
CA LEU A 16 -6.06 -5.86 -5.88
C LEU A 16 -4.73 -6.62 -6.05
N VAL A 17 -4.79 -7.93 -6.29
CA VAL A 17 -3.60 -8.76 -6.62
C VAL A 17 -2.94 -8.29 -7.92
N LEU A 18 -3.72 -8.02 -8.96
CA LEU A 18 -3.19 -7.50 -10.23
C LEU A 18 -2.52 -6.14 -10.03
N VAL A 19 -3.15 -5.22 -9.31
CA VAL A 19 -2.57 -3.92 -9.00
C VAL A 19 -1.28 -4.09 -8.16
N SER A 20 -1.26 -5.00 -7.19
CA SER A 20 -0.04 -5.36 -6.44
C SER A 20 1.10 -5.85 -7.34
N LEU A 21 0.81 -6.68 -8.35
CA LEU A 21 1.82 -7.09 -9.34
C LEU A 21 2.32 -5.90 -10.17
N THR A 22 1.43 -4.99 -10.58
CA THR A 22 1.86 -3.78 -11.30
C THR A 22 2.77 -2.87 -10.46
N MET A 23 2.64 -2.87 -9.12
CA MET A 23 3.54 -2.13 -8.23
C MET A 23 4.99 -2.63 -8.32
N LEU A 24 5.18 -3.95 -8.41
CA LEU A 24 6.51 -4.56 -8.52
C LEU A 24 7.21 -4.17 -9.83
N TYR A 25 6.47 -3.88 -10.91
CA TYR A 25 7.00 -3.46 -12.20
C TYR A 25 7.44 -1.98 -12.25
N GLN A 26 7.02 -1.14 -11.30
CA GLN A 26 7.29 0.30 -11.40
C GLN A 26 8.77 0.61 -11.13
N ASP A 27 9.40 1.36 -12.03
CA ASP A 27 10.80 1.81 -11.89
C ASP A 27 10.93 3.27 -11.45
N ARG A 28 9.80 3.97 -11.33
CA ARG A 28 9.75 5.39 -10.94
C ARG A 28 8.90 5.55 -9.71
N LEU A 29 9.37 6.34 -8.74
CA LEU A 29 8.66 6.57 -7.48
C LEU A 29 7.26 7.18 -7.70
N ASN A 30 7.11 8.13 -8.62
CA ASN A 30 5.81 8.72 -8.93
C ASN A 30 4.83 7.68 -9.50
N ALA A 31 5.32 6.79 -10.36
CA ALA A 31 4.49 5.73 -10.93
C ALA A 31 4.08 4.72 -9.84
N LEU A 32 5.02 4.35 -8.96
CA LEU A 32 4.74 3.50 -7.80
C LEU A 32 3.66 4.12 -6.88
N LEU A 33 3.74 5.43 -6.61
CA LEU A 33 2.75 6.13 -5.79
C LEU A 33 1.37 6.20 -6.46
N ASN A 34 1.31 6.39 -7.77
CA ASN A 34 0.05 6.37 -8.52
C ASN A 34 -0.59 4.98 -8.53
N VAL A 35 0.21 3.94 -8.72
CA VAL A 35 -0.27 2.55 -8.64
C VAL A 35 -0.72 2.23 -7.21
N TYR A 36 0.00 2.70 -6.18
CA TYR A 36 -0.44 2.56 -4.80
C TYR A 36 -1.75 3.30 -4.52
N ALA A 37 -1.96 4.50 -5.09
CA ALA A 37 -3.22 5.22 -4.97
C ALA A 37 -4.38 4.41 -5.58
N LEU A 38 -4.16 3.81 -6.77
CA LEU A 38 -5.11 2.88 -7.38
C LEU A 38 -5.34 1.65 -6.49
N HIS A 39 -4.28 1.10 -5.89
CA HIS A 39 -4.37 -0.04 -4.97
C HIS A 39 -5.26 0.27 -3.76
N ALA A 40 -5.06 1.43 -3.14
CA ALA A 40 -5.88 1.90 -2.03
C ALA A 40 -7.34 2.18 -2.44
N PHE A 41 -7.55 2.71 -3.65
CA PHE A 41 -8.89 2.93 -4.20
C PHE A 41 -9.65 1.61 -4.40
N VAL A 42 -9.01 0.60 -5.01
CA VAL A 42 -9.60 -0.73 -5.20
C VAL A 42 -9.93 -1.37 -3.85
N LEU A 43 -9.04 -1.27 -2.86
CA LEU A 43 -9.32 -1.75 -1.51
C LEU A 43 -10.54 -1.06 -0.89
N ALA A 44 -10.64 0.27 -1.00
CA ALA A 44 -11.77 1.01 -0.45
C ALA A 44 -13.10 0.57 -1.08
N LEU A 45 -13.10 0.28 -2.40
CA LEU A 45 -14.24 -0.34 -3.07
C LEU A 45 -14.54 -1.74 -2.54
N SER A 46 -13.52 -2.58 -2.32
CA SER A 46 -13.70 -3.91 -1.71
C SER A 46 -14.35 -3.81 -0.32
N VAL A 47 -13.86 -2.92 0.54
CA VAL A 47 -14.38 -2.72 1.91
C VAL A 47 -15.82 -2.19 1.86
N ALA A 48 -16.10 -1.20 1.01
CA ALA A 48 -17.44 -0.64 0.84
C ALA A 48 -18.45 -1.67 0.30
N TRP A 49 -18.00 -2.54 -0.61
CA TRP A 49 -18.81 -3.63 -1.13
C TRP A 49 -19.10 -4.69 -0.05
N GLN A 50 -18.11 -5.03 0.77
CA GLN A 50 -18.31 -5.91 1.91
C GLN A 50 -19.25 -5.29 2.96
N ALA A 51 -19.17 -3.99 3.21
CA ALA A 51 -20.10 -3.27 4.08
C ALA A 51 -21.56 -3.39 3.63
N PHE A 52 -21.78 -3.33 2.30
CA PHE A 52 -23.10 -3.52 1.69
C PHE A 52 -23.62 -4.95 1.88
N ILE A 53 -22.78 -5.96 1.66
CA ILE A 53 -23.18 -7.37 1.77
C ILE A 53 -23.45 -7.78 3.22
N GLN A 54 -22.69 -7.23 4.18
CA GLN A 54 -22.75 -7.61 5.58
C GLN A 54 -23.73 -6.74 6.41
N ASP A 55 -24.49 -5.83 5.78
CA ASP A 55 -25.37 -4.86 6.43
C ASP A 55 -24.70 -4.12 7.60
N ALA A 56 -23.42 -3.78 7.42
CA ALA A 56 -22.55 -3.25 8.46
C ALA A 56 -22.20 -1.77 8.18
N PRO A 57 -23.04 -0.81 8.61
CA PRO A 57 -22.94 0.59 8.18
C PRO A 57 -21.66 1.30 8.64
N HIS A 58 -21.05 0.85 9.75
CA HIS A 58 -19.81 1.41 10.28
C HIS A 58 -18.61 1.20 9.32
N LEU A 59 -18.62 0.12 8.53
CA LEU A 59 -17.55 -0.15 7.55
C LEU A 59 -17.52 0.87 6.40
N TYR A 60 -18.63 1.56 6.09
CA TYR A 60 -18.61 2.64 5.09
C TYR A 60 -17.78 3.84 5.55
N VAL A 61 -17.86 4.17 6.85
CA VAL A 61 -17.04 5.24 7.43
C VAL A 61 -15.57 4.85 7.34
N THR A 62 -15.24 3.61 7.68
CA THR A 62 -13.89 3.07 7.57
C THR A 62 -13.37 3.07 6.13
N ALA A 63 -14.20 2.68 5.16
CA ALA A 63 -13.87 2.72 3.73
C ALA A 63 -13.64 4.15 3.24
N ALA A 64 -14.48 5.11 3.65
CA ALA A 64 -14.34 6.51 3.27
C ALA A 64 -13.07 7.14 3.86
N ILE A 65 -12.76 6.84 5.13
CA ILE A 65 -11.51 7.28 5.79
C ILE A 65 -10.30 6.67 5.07
N ALA A 66 -10.33 5.37 4.79
CA ALA A 66 -9.25 4.69 4.07
C ALA A 66 -9.05 5.29 2.68
N LEU A 67 -10.13 5.58 1.95
CA LEU A 67 -10.06 6.22 0.64
C LEU A 67 -9.43 7.61 0.72
N LEU A 68 -9.93 8.47 1.62
CA LEU A 68 -9.45 9.82 1.78
C LEU A 68 -7.97 9.85 2.16
N PHE A 69 -7.57 9.07 3.16
CA PHE A 69 -6.19 9.08 3.63
C PHE A 69 -5.24 8.31 2.71
N LYS A 70 -5.56 7.06 2.36
CA LYS A 70 -4.65 6.18 1.61
C LYS A 70 -4.62 6.45 0.11
N ALA A 71 -5.74 6.78 -0.52
CA ALA A 71 -5.76 7.00 -1.96
C ALA A 71 -5.47 8.46 -2.36
N ILE A 72 -5.67 9.42 -1.45
CA ILE A 72 -5.53 10.85 -1.75
C ILE A 72 -4.43 11.50 -0.91
N VAL A 73 -4.59 11.58 0.42
CA VAL A 73 -3.68 12.35 1.28
C VAL A 73 -2.25 11.82 1.24
N ILE A 74 -2.06 10.51 1.42
CA ILE A 74 -0.73 9.89 1.45
C ILE A 74 -0.01 10.04 0.11
N PRO A 75 -0.60 9.64 -1.05
CA PRO A 75 0.08 9.78 -2.33
C PRO A 75 0.41 11.25 -2.64
N VAL A 76 -0.50 12.19 -2.38
CA VAL A 76 -0.25 13.62 -2.64
C VAL A 76 0.87 14.16 -1.75
N ALA A 77 0.89 13.80 -0.46
CA ALA A 77 1.93 14.20 0.46
C ALA A 77 3.31 13.65 0.04
N LEU A 78 3.38 12.36 -0.32
CA LEU A 78 4.62 11.73 -0.77
C LEU A 78 5.11 12.31 -2.11
N HIS A 79 4.22 12.60 -3.06
CA HIS A 79 4.59 13.28 -4.30
C HIS A 79 5.23 14.64 -4.04
N ARG A 80 4.65 15.44 -3.13
CA ARG A 80 5.23 16.75 -2.75
C ARG A 80 6.60 16.60 -2.11
N ILE A 81 6.78 15.61 -1.24
CA ILE A 81 8.05 15.31 -0.58
C ILE A 81 9.12 14.94 -1.61
N ILE A 82 8.81 14.04 -2.55
CA ILE A 82 9.75 13.63 -3.61
C ILE A 82 10.20 14.83 -4.44
N GLN A 83 9.27 15.71 -4.83
CA GLN A 83 9.59 16.91 -5.59
C GLN A 83 10.48 17.88 -4.82
N ARG A 84 10.27 18.05 -3.50
CA ARG A 84 11.02 19.01 -2.67
C ARG A 84 12.41 18.54 -2.26
N LEU A 85 12.61 17.24 -2.04
CA LEU A 85 13.91 16.70 -1.61
C LEU A 85 14.87 16.40 -2.77
N GLY A 86 14.42 16.49 -4.02
CA GLY A 86 15.22 16.08 -5.18
C GLY A 86 15.68 14.63 -5.08
N ILE A 87 14.86 13.76 -4.47
CA ILE A 87 15.18 12.33 -4.34
C ILE A 87 15.34 11.77 -5.74
N HIS A 88 16.43 11.04 -6.00
CA HIS A 88 16.63 10.30 -7.24
C HIS A 88 15.34 9.55 -7.59
N ARG A 89 14.74 9.92 -8.72
CA ARG A 89 13.37 9.51 -9.09
C ARG A 89 13.28 8.04 -9.52
N GLU A 90 14.44 7.43 -9.73
CA GLU A 90 14.61 6.06 -10.16
C GLU A 90 14.65 5.15 -8.95
N ILE A 91 13.86 4.08 -9.03
CA ILE A 91 13.83 3.05 -8.01
C ILE A 91 14.89 2.03 -8.38
N GLU A 92 16.05 2.06 -7.72
CA GLU A 92 17.05 1.00 -7.85
C GLU A 92 16.49 -0.31 -7.29
N PRO A 93 16.15 -1.31 -8.14
CA PRO A 93 15.72 -2.61 -7.66
C PRO A 93 16.93 -3.32 -7.05
N VAL A 94 16.77 -3.99 -5.91
CA VAL A 94 17.84 -4.85 -5.36
C VAL A 94 18.09 -6.06 -6.27
N ILE A 95 17.05 -6.52 -6.94
CA ILE A 95 17.02 -7.67 -7.85
C ILE A 95 16.34 -7.22 -9.16
N GLY A 96 16.79 -7.73 -10.30
CA GLY A 96 16.18 -7.40 -11.61
C GLY A 96 14.65 -7.57 -11.62
N ILE A 97 13.97 -6.70 -12.38
CA ILE A 97 12.49 -6.64 -12.44
C ILE A 97 11.89 -8.00 -12.85
N GLY A 98 12.51 -8.69 -13.81
CA GLY A 98 12.04 -10.00 -14.28
C GLY A 98 12.06 -11.09 -13.19
N LEU A 99 13.13 -11.15 -12.39
CA LEU A 99 13.23 -12.10 -11.26
C LEU A 99 12.24 -11.73 -10.16
N THR A 100 12.07 -10.43 -9.88
CA THR A 100 11.10 -9.93 -8.90
C THR A 100 9.66 -10.25 -9.32
N MET A 101 9.34 -10.11 -10.62
CA MET A 101 8.06 -10.52 -11.20
C MET A 101 7.83 -12.02 -11.07
N LEU A 102 8.83 -12.84 -11.41
CA LEU A 102 8.74 -14.28 -11.32
C LEU A 102 8.54 -14.73 -9.87
N ALA A 103 9.26 -14.13 -8.92
CA ALA A 103 9.04 -14.32 -7.50
C ALA A 103 7.63 -13.91 -7.08
N GLY A 104 7.12 -12.77 -7.55
CA GLY A 104 5.76 -12.30 -7.28
C GLY A 104 4.69 -13.29 -7.74
N ILE A 105 4.79 -13.78 -8.99
CA ILE A 105 3.89 -14.82 -9.53
C ILE A 105 3.99 -16.10 -8.69
N GLY A 106 5.21 -16.50 -8.30
CA GLY A 106 5.45 -17.63 -7.41
C GLY A 106 4.79 -17.47 -6.04
N LEU A 107 4.84 -16.28 -5.44
CA LEU A 107 4.20 -15.97 -4.16
C LEU A 107 2.66 -16.00 -4.26
N VAL A 108 2.09 -15.55 -5.37
CA VAL A 108 0.64 -15.67 -5.63
C VAL A 108 0.26 -17.15 -5.73
N ALA A 109 0.99 -17.94 -6.51
CA ALA A 109 0.75 -19.38 -6.64
C ALA A 109 0.90 -20.09 -5.29
N LEU A 110 1.93 -19.75 -4.50
CA LEU A 110 2.15 -20.27 -3.16
C LEU A 110 0.98 -19.94 -2.23
N SER A 111 0.49 -18.69 -2.25
CA SER A 111 -0.63 -18.25 -1.42
C SER A 111 -1.89 -19.06 -1.70
N ILE A 112 -2.17 -19.33 -2.98
CA ILE A 112 -3.30 -20.17 -3.40
C ILE A 112 -3.10 -21.60 -2.89
N VAL A 113 -1.95 -22.22 -3.13
CA VAL A 113 -1.68 -23.60 -2.70
C VAL A 113 -1.77 -23.75 -1.18
N VAL A 114 -1.18 -22.81 -0.43
CA VAL A 114 -1.23 -22.81 1.04
C VAL A 114 -2.66 -22.70 1.54
N MET A 115 -3.44 -21.75 1.02
CA MET A 115 -4.82 -21.57 1.47
C MET A 115 -5.71 -22.74 1.08
N LEU A 116 -5.48 -23.36 -0.08
CA LEU A 116 -6.17 -24.60 -0.46
C LEU A 116 -5.97 -25.73 0.54
N ARG A 117 -4.80 -25.83 1.18
CA ARG A 117 -4.46 -26.86 2.18
C ARG A 117 -4.88 -26.50 3.60
N VAL A 118 -4.69 -25.25 3.99
CA VAL A 118 -4.93 -24.81 5.38
C VAL A 118 -6.42 -24.65 5.67
N THR A 119 -7.23 -24.37 4.66
CA THR A 119 -8.68 -24.13 4.83
C THR A 119 -9.53 -25.21 4.16
N GLU A 120 -9.09 -26.47 4.21
CA GLU A 120 -9.80 -27.63 3.61
C GLU A 120 -11.26 -27.74 4.09
N ASP A 121 -11.52 -27.39 5.36
CA ASP A 121 -12.87 -27.42 5.97
C ASP A 121 -13.68 -26.12 5.79
N ALA A 122 -13.06 -25.04 5.29
CA ALA A 122 -13.74 -23.76 5.08
C ALA A 122 -14.53 -23.75 3.77
N ALA A 123 -15.57 -22.90 3.72
CA ALA A 123 -16.33 -22.67 2.49
C ALA A 123 -15.38 -22.25 1.33
N PRO A 124 -15.56 -22.79 0.11
CA PRO A 124 -14.65 -22.54 -1.02
C PRO A 124 -14.40 -21.06 -1.34
N LEU A 125 -15.38 -20.19 -1.08
CA LEU A 125 -15.26 -18.74 -1.32
C LEU A 125 -14.40 -18.04 -0.26
N ALA A 126 -14.59 -18.36 1.02
CA ALA A 126 -13.78 -17.79 2.09
C ALA A 126 -12.29 -18.13 1.92
N ARG A 127 -12.02 -19.33 1.39
CA ARG A 127 -10.68 -19.79 1.01
C ARG A 127 -10.04 -18.95 -0.10
N GLN A 128 -10.82 -18.55 -1.12
CA GLN A 128 -10.31 -17.74 -2.24
C GLN A 128 -10.00 -16.30 -1.80
N ASP A 129 -10.89 -15.67 -1.03
CA ASP A 129 -10.67 -14.33 -0.50
C ASP A 129 -9.43 -14.26 0.41
N LEU A 130 -9.22 -15.29 1.25
CA LEU A 130 -8.01 -15.42 2.07
C LEU A 130 -6.74 -15.65 1.22
N ALA A 131 -6.83 -16.41 0.13
CA ALA A 131 -5.71 -16.61 -0.79
C ALA A 131 -5.30 -15.32 -1.50
N PHE A 132 -6.26 -14.51 -1.95
CA PHE A 132 -5.97 -13.19 -2.53
C PHE A 132 -5.38 -12.25 -1.50
N SER A 133 -5.94 -12.23 -0.29
CA SER A 133 -5.45 -11.39 0.80
C SER A 133 -4.01 -11.73 1.18
N LEU A 134 -3.69 -13.02 1.34
CA LEU A 134 -2.32 -13.48 1.59
C LEU A 134 -1.39 -13.13 0.43
N SER A 135 -1.86 -13.25 -0.81
CA SER A 135 -1.09 -12.85 -1.99
C SER A 135 -0.72 -11.37 -1.93
N VAL A 136 -1.67 -10.48 -1.61
CA VAL A 136 -1.41 -9.04 -1.46
C VAL A 136 -0.43 -8.76 -0.32
N VAL A 137 -0.55 -9.45 0.82
CA VAL A 137 0.41 -9.36 1.94
C VAL A 137 1.83 -9.72 1.47
N LEU A 138 2.00 -10.87 0.81
CA LEU A 138 3.31 -11.34 0.36
C LEU A 138 3.89 -10.47 -0.76
N LEU A 139 3.06 -9.97 -1.68
CA LEU A 139 3.49 -9.03 -2.72
C LEU A 139 3.92 -7.68 -2.11
N GLY A 140 3.18 -7.16 -1.13
CA GLY A 140 3.57 -5.96 -0.38
C GLY A 140 4.90 -6.14 0.36
N LEU A 141 5.10 -7.31 0.99
CA LEU A 141 6.38 -7.68 1.60
C LEU A 141 7.50 -7.71 0.55
N LEU A 142 7.25 -8.31 -0.62
CA LEU A 142 8.24 -8.37 -1.70
C LEU A 142 8.61 -6.97 -2.19
N VAL A 143 7.64 -6.05 -2.35
CA VAL A 143 7.91 -4.63 -2.66
C VAL A 143 8.80 -4.01 -1.57
N MET A 144 8.53 -4.28 -0.30
CA MET A 144 9.31 -3.72 0.80
C MET A 144 10.76 -4.24 0.83
N VAL A 145 10.98 -5.54 0.60
CA VAL A 145 12.31 -6.16 0.69
C VAL A 145 13.16 -5.90 -0.55
N THR A 146 12.55 -5.79 -1.73
CA THR A 146 13.28 -5.62 -3.01
C THR A 146 13.66 -4.17 -3.32
N ARG A 147 13.27 -3.19 -2.50
CA ARG A 147 13.50 -1.77 -2.76
C ARG A 147 14.28 -1.10 -1.63
N ARG A 148 15.27 -0.28 -2.00
CA ARG A 148 16.17 0.40 -1.05
C ARG A 148 15.65 1.75 -0.56
N ASN A 149 14.74 2.38 -1.31
CA ASN A 149 14.26 3.71 -1.00
C ASN A 149 13.21 3.65 0.13
N ALA A 150 13.37 4.50 1.15
CA ALA A 150 12.45 4.56 2.29
C ALA A 150 10.98 4.78 1.86
N VAL A 151 10.72 5.61 0.84
CA VAL A 151 9.37 5.82 0.31
C VAL A 151 8.81 4.54 -0.29
N SER A 152 9.61 3.79 -1.08
CA SER A 152 9.15 2.52 -1.65
C SER A 152 8.93 1.44 -0.58
N GLN A 153 9.70 1.43 0.50
CA GLN A 153 9.50 0.52 1.63
C GLN A 153 8.20 0.83 2.37
N VAL A 154 7.91 2.11 2.61
CA VAL A 154 6.64 2.55 3.20
C VAL A 154 5.46 2.14 2.32
N VAL A 155 5.57 2.32 1.00
CA VAL A 155 4.52 1.89 0.06
C VAL A 155 4.33 0.38 0.09
N GLY A 156 5.42 -0.40 0.15
CA GLY A 156 5.35 -1.86 0.31
C GLY A 156 4.65 -2.28 1.62
N PHE A 157 4.99 -1.64 2.73
CA PHE A 157 4.34 -1.83 4.02
C PHE A 157 2.84 -1.50 3.98
N MET A 158 2.47 -0.35 3.41
CA MET A 158 1.07 0.04 3.27
C MET A 158 0.29 -0.90 2.35
N SER A 159 0.93 -1.46 1.32
CA SER A 159 0.33 -2.50 0.48
C SER A 159 0.11 -3.80 1.24
N MET A 160 1.09 -4.21 2.05
CA MET A 160 0.97 -5.39 2.91
C MET A 160 -0.21 -5.25 3.89
N GLU A 161 -0.33 -4.10 4.53
CA GLU A 161 -1.44 -3.79 5.43
C GLU A 161 -2.79 -3.80 4.70
N ASN A 162 -2.85 -3.31 3.45
CA ASN A 162 -4.07 -3.42 2.64
C ASN A 162 -4.49 -4.89 2.43
N GLY A 163 -3.54 -5.82 2.30
CA GLY A 163 -3.83 -7.25 2.25
C GLY A 163 -4.42 -7.79 3.56
N LEU A 164 -3.96 -7.30 4.72
CA LEU A 164 -4.55 -7.65 6.02
C LEU A 164 -5.98 -7.11 6.16
N VAL A 165 -6.22 -5.87 5.70
CA VAL A 165 -7.57 -5.29 5.66
C VAL A 165 -8.49 -6.12 4.76
N LEU A 166 -8.02 -6.55 3.59
CA LEU A 166 -8.79 -7.41 2.70
C LEU A 166 -9.16 -8.73 3.40
N ALA A 167 -8.20 -9.39 4.08
CA ALA A 167 -8.45 -10.61 4.84
C ALA A 167 -9.52 -10.40 5.93
N ALA A 168 -9.39 -9.31 6.69
CA ALA A 168 -10.32 -8.96 7.76
C ALA A 168 -11.74 -8.70 7.24
N THR A 169 -11.88 -8.05 6.08
CA THR A 169 -13.20 -7.84 5.47
C THR A 169 -13.83 -9.11 4.90
N GLY A 170 -13.02 -10.06 4.43
CA GLY A 170 -13.50 -11.36 3.95
C GLY A 170 -13.94 -12.29 5.10
N ALA A 171 -13.40 -12.09 6.30
CA ALA A 171 -13.81 -12.81 7.51
C ALA A 171 -15.04 -12.13 8.16
N LYS A 172 -16.22 -12.74 8.04
CA LYS A 172 -17.45 -12.22 8.67
C LYS A 172 -17.23 -12.02 10.18
N GLY A 173 -17.58 -10.83 10.67
CA GLY A 173 -17.52 -10.52 12.10
C GLY A 173 -16.18 -9.96 12.61
N MET A 174 -15.27 -9.55 11.73
CA MET A 174 -14.00 -8.89 12.12
C MET A 174 -13.90 -7.38 11.77
N PRO A 175 -14.96 -6.55 11.95
CA PRO A 175 -14.87 -5.12 11.58
C PRO A 175 -13.86 -4.34 12.42
N LEU A 176 -13.65 -4.72 13.68
CA LEU A 176 -12.66 -4.09 14.57
C LEU A 176 -11.23 -4.18 14.01
N VAL A 177 -10.89 -5.29 13.35
CA VAL A 177 -9.55 -5.45 12.76
C VAL A 177 -9.35 -4.44 11.64
N VAL A 178 -10.36 -4.25 10.78
CA VAL A 178 -10.36 -3.27 9.69
C VAL A 178 -10.18 -1.86 10.24
N GLU A 179 -10.96 -1.48 11.26
CA GLU A 179 -10.89 -0.16 11.89
C GLU A 179 -9.52 0.13 12.51
N ILE A 180 -8.99 -0.82 13.28
CA ILE A 180 -7.67 -0.70 13.91
C ILE A 180 -6.58 -0.60 12.85
N SER A 181 -6.65 -1.44 11.80
CA SER A 181 -5.70 -1.37 10.69
C SER A 181 -5.74 0.01 10.03
N VAL A 182 -6.91 0.56 9.70
CA VAL A 182 -7.01 1.89 9.07
C VAL A 182 -6.45 2.99 9.98
N ALA A 183 -6.76 2.96 11.29
CA ALA A 183 -6.22 3.91 12.25
C ALA A 183 -4.69 3.82 12.33
N PHE A 184 -4.15 2.60 12.37
CA PHE A 184 -2.72 2.34 12.38
C PHE A 184 -2.03 2.84 11.09
N SER A 185 -2.67 2.67 9.92
CA SER A 185 -2.12 3.20 8.66
C SER A 185 -1.97 4.72 8.68
N ILE A 186 -2.97 5.40 9.25
CA ILE A 186 -2.98 6.86 9.36
C ILE A 186 -1.85 7.32 10.29
N LEU A 187 -1.64 6.63 11.41
CA LEU A 187 -0.52 6.91 12.30
C LEU A 187 0.82 6.78 11.56
N ILE A 188 1.02 5.67 10.83
CA ILE A 188 2.25 5.45 10.04
C ILE A 188 2.41 6.53 8.98
N ALA A 189 1.34 6.92 8.30
CA ALA A 189 1.36 8.01 7.32
C ALA A 189 1.85 9.32 7.93
N PHE A 190 1.31 9.71 9.09
CA PHE A 190 1.74 10.92 9.79
C PHE A 190 3.21 10.85 10.22
N ILE A 191 3.67 9.70 10.73
CA ILE A 191 5.07 9.50 11.10
C ILE A 191 5.98 9.68 9.88
N VAL A 192 5.66 9.01 8.77
CA VAL A 192 6.45 9.08 7.54
C VAL A 192 6.51 10.51 7.02
N ILE A 193 5.35 11.17 6.88
CA ILE A 193 5.27 12.56 6.42
C ILE A 193 6.07 13.46 7.36
N GLY A 194 5.91 13.31 8.68
CA GLY A 194 6.63 14.08 9.69
C GLY A 194 8.14 13.95 9.55
N ILE A 195 8.67 12.73 9.49
CA ILE A 195 10.11 12.46 9.32
C ILE A 195 10.65 13.15 8.06
N PHE A 196 9.93 13.03 6.93
CA PHE A 196 10.35 13.67 5.69
C PHE A 196 10.29 15.20 5.75
N LEU A 197 9.28 15.78 6.41
CA LEU A 197 9.18 17.23 6.61
C LEU A 197 10.33 17.77 7.48
N PHE A 198 10.69 17.08 8.56
CA PHE A 198 11.85 17.43 9.39
C PHE A 198 13.15 17.37 8.59
N ARG A 199 13.34 16.31 7.80
CA ARG A 199 14.53 16.14 6.95
C ARG A 199 14.63 17.21 5.85
N ILE A 200 13.50 17.69 5.33
CA ILE A 200 13.46 18.84 4.41
C ILE A 200 14.02 20.07 5.12
N ARG A 201 13.47 20.41 6.30
CA ARG A 201 13.86 21.62 7.05
C ARG A 201 15.36 21.66 7.35
N GLU A 202 15.91 20.54 7.82
CA GLU A 202 17.34 20.43 8.15
C GLU A 202 18.26 20.65 6.94
N ARG A 203 17.87 20.14 5.76
CA ARG A 203 18.61 20.37 4.52
C ARG A 203 18.55 21.84 4.07
N PHE A 204 17.40 22.51 4.23
CA PHE A 204 17.24 23.91 3.86
C PHE A 204 17.95 24.87 4.82
N ASP A 205 17.86 24.64 6.15
CA ASP A 205 18.60 25.43 7.15
C ASP A 205 20.13 25.35 6.91
N THR A 206 20.66 24.20 6.47
CA THR A 206 22.08 24.04 6.16
C THR A 206 22.51 24.78 4.87
N VAL A 207 21.64 24.86 3.87
CA VAL A 207 21.92 25.56 2.60
C VAL A 207 21.95 27.07 2.81
N ASP A 208 21.03 27.60 3.61
CA ASP A 208 20.93 29.03 3.87
C ASP A 208 22.16 29.56 4.63
N ILE A 209 22.68 28.79 5.61
CA ILE A 209 23.90 29.13 6.35
C ILE A 209 25.14 29.16 5.44
N ARG A 210 25.27 28.24 4.47
CA ARG A 210 26.39 28.25 3.51
C ARG A 210 26.30 29.40 2.51
N ALA A 211 25.09 29.77 2.09
CA ALA A 211 24.89 30.93 1.23
C ALA A 211 25.27 32.23 1.97
N LEU A 212 24.93 32.34 3.26
CA LEU A 212 25.31 33.49 4.11
C LEU A 212 26.82 33.59 4.36
N ASP A 213 27.53 32.47 4.48
CA ASP A 213 28.99 32.46 4.68
C ASP A 213 29.75 32.90 3.42
N GLN A 214 29.24 32.55 2.23
CA GLN A 214 29.84 32.93 0.95
C GLN A 214 29.79 34.46 0.71
N PHE A 215 28.78 35.16 1.25
CA PHE A 215 28.70 36.62 1.19
C PHE A 215 29.46 37.35 2.30
N ARG A 216 29.96 36.65 3.32
CA ARG A 216 30.79 37.24 4.39
C ARG A 216 32.30 37.08 4.15
N GLY A 217 32.71 36.27 3.17
CA GLY A 217 34.12 36.05 2.81
C GLY A 217 34.78 37.14 1.95
N GLU A 218 34.04 38.10 1.39
CA GLU A 218 34.62 39.16 0.52
C GLU A 218 35.05 40.45 1.28
N ARG A 219 35.20 40.39 2.61
CA ARG A 219 35.81 41.48 3.37
C ARG A 219 36.87 40.98 4.34
N ARG A 220 38.04 40.58 3.82
CA ARG A 220 39.38 41.05 4.25
C ARG A 220 40.49 40.27 3.57
#